data_AF-A0A2V6SY04-F1
#
_entry.id   AF-A0A2V6SY04-F1
#
_cell.length_a   1.000
_cell.length_b   1.000
_cell.length_c   1.000
_cell.angle_alpha   90.00
_cell.angle_beta   90.00
_cell.angle_gamma   90.00
#
_symmetry.space_group_name_H-M   'P 1'
#
loop_
_entity.id
_entity.type
_entity.pdbx_description
1 polymer ?
#
loop_
_entity_poly.entity_id
_entity_poly.type
_entity_poly.pdbx_seq_one_letter_code
_entity_poly.pdbx_strand_id
1 'polypeptide(L)'
;MRRHALVWCMLGLACLIGALATLDRYRQVGRPYAGFWVMENLLVAIGGAERGGLEPFDLVRVVNGQVLESGRQIQAEIARHPPGTALHYIVYRRGQLAEADIRTEVTGRRAFLRFLGDGLLPGLLLLALGALVYLLRPGAPQSWLFLAFSMISFVVSVAYADAHTTYRFTSLFFTAWAFWPATFVHLALTFPQRRRIARRYPAVVWLPYLLSGVMAVLLQLRFRASDVLRFPVLMTAGAAYWGVALLLLVLALWRTSVAGHSPLGRQRARVLTAAFAVGYVPPVLGTVSEAVFRVAVPHLADLWRLNLVFAGVMAYALLRYDLFDLRAAVRTGAVYSAVTGLGVLGYAGAIVLLDLVLSSFEISSSPIVASTVVALGVVLFLNPVYVRAQRVVDRVFFRERVDIQRSVERVSELMTGLLDLRRIVALLTRTVEEHLHPARHLLFLEDEGRRGYVVAGDEPSEDALVLAADSPLPVCVDRVRAPVGRDRVEEDPALADVRDGCRAELDALQVELLVPVIFQRRLTGFLALGRKR
;
A
#
# COMPACT_ATOMS: atom_id res chain seq x y z
N MET A 1 -19.20 1.65 -10.59
CA MET A 1 -19.07 0.23 -11.03
C MET A 1 -17.86 -0.04 -11.94
N ARG A 2 -17.70 0.63 -13.11
CA ARG A 2 -16.59 0.34 -14.06
C ARG A 2 -15.17 0.35 -13.47
N ARG A 3 -14.86 1.29 -12.58
CA ARG A 3 -13.52 1.40 -11.95
C ARG A 3 -13.18 0.21 -11.04
N HIS A 4 -14.16 -0.34 -10.31
CA HIS A 4 -13.92 -1.50 -9.45
C HIS A 4 -13.70 -2.78 -10.25
N ALA A 5 -14.48 -2.99 -11.32
CA ALA A 5 -14.29 -4.13 -12.21
C ALA A 5 -12.87 -4.16 -12.81
N LEU A 6 -12.37 -3.01 -13.25
CA LEU A 6 -11.01 -2.90 -13.80
C LEU A 6 -9.94 -3.26 -12.77
N VAL A 7 -10.08 -2.84 -11.50
CA VAL A 7 -9.13 -3.22 -10.44
C VAL A 7 -9.19 -4.72 -10.15
N TRP A 8 -10.38 -5.32 -10.08
CA TRP A 8 -10.51 -6.76 -9.90
C TRP A 8 -9.88 -7.55 -11.05
N CYS A 9 -10.04 -7.09 -12.30
CA CYS A 9 -9.35 -7.67 -13.44
C CYS A 9 -7.82 -7.54 -13.32
N MET A 10 -7.31 -6.38 -12.91
CA MET A 10 -5.86 -6.17 -12.71
C MET A 10 -5.29 -7.05 -11.59
N LEU A 11 -5.99 -7.14 -10.46
CA LEU A 11 -5.60 -8.01 -9.34
C LEU A 11 -5.65 -9.49 -9.74
N GLY A 12 -6.71 -9.91 -10.46
CA GLY A 12 -6.83 -11.27 -10.99
C GLY A 12 -5.69 -11.61 -11.97
N LEU A 13 -5.35 -10.69 -12.86
CA LEU A 13 -4.22 -10.84 -13.79
C LEU A 13 -2.88 -10.92 -13.05
N ALA A 14 -2.65 -10.07 -12.05
CA ALA A 14 -1.46 -10.14 -11.22
C ALA A 14 -1.35 -11.50 -10.51
N CYS A 15 -2.42 -11.97 -9.87
CA CYS A 15 -2.44 -13.30 -9.24
C CYS A 15 -2.19 -14.44 -10.24
N LEU A 16 -2.75 -14.34 -11.47
CA LEU A 16 -2.50 -15.32 -12.53
C LEU A 16 -1.02 -15.34 -12.95
N ILE A 17 -0.39 -14.18 -13.14
CA ILE A 17 1.05 -14.07 -13.42
C ILE A 17 1.87 -14.67 -12.28
N GLY A 18 1.49 -14.36 -11.03
CA GLY A 18 2.03 -14.97 -9.82
C GLY A 18 2.00 -16.49 -9.83
N ALA A 19 0.83 -17.07 -10.13
CA ALA A 19 0.63 -18.51 -10.20
C ALA A 19 1.45 -19.16 -11.32
N LEU A 20 1.46 -18.56 -12.52
CA LEU A 20 2.23 -19.07 -13.66
C LEU A 20 3.74 -19.04 -13.40
N ALA A 21 4.27 -17.92 -12.90
CA ALA A 21 5.68 -17.80 -12.55
C ALA A 21 6.08 -18.77 -11.42
N THR A 22 5.19 -18.98 -10.43
CA THR A 22 5.42 -19.95 -9.36
C THR A 22 5.45 -21.38 -9.89
N LEU A 23 4.54 -21.72 -10.81
CA LEU A 23 4.50 -23.02 -11.47
C LEU A 23 5.76 -23.25 -12.33
N ASP A 24 6.17 -22.25 -13.10
CA ASP A 24 7.38 -22.33 -13.93
C ASP A 24 8.63 -22.50 -13.05
N ARG A 25 8.69 -21.81 -11.90
CA ARG A 25 9.77 -22.00 -10.92
C ARG A 25 9.74 -23.38 -10.26
N TYR A 26 8.56 -23.91 -9.96
CA TYR A 26 8.40 -25.27 -9.43
C TYR A 26 8.87 -26.32 -10.44
N ARG A 27 8.55 -26.15 -11.73
CA ARG A 27 9.00 -27.04 -12.82
C ARG A 27 10.51 -27.07 -13.03
N GLN A 28 11.22 -26.03 -12.60
CA GLN A 28 12.68 -25.98 -12.64
C GLN A 28 13.33 -26.77 -11.49
N VAL A 29 12.59 -27.12 -10.44
CA VAL A 29 13.16 -27.89 -9.32
C VAL A 29 13.65 -29.24 -9.83
N GLY A 30 14.92 -29.55 -9.54
CA GLY A 30 15.59 -30.77 -10.01
C GLY A 30 16.20 -30.66 -11.41
N ARG A 31 16.04 -29.55 -12.13
CA ARG A 31 16.72 -29.32 -13.41
C ARG A 31 18.11 -28.68 -13.21
N PRO A 32 19.10 -29.02 -14.06
CA PRO A 32 20.39 -28.35 -14.05
C PRO A 32 20.24 -26.90 -14.55
N TYR A 33 21.06 -26.00 -14.00
CA TYR A 33 21.21 -24.61 -14.42
C TYR A 33 22.69 -24.21 -14.44
N ALA A 34 23.00 -23.06 -15.04
CA ALA A 34 24.36 -22.65 -15.38
C ALA A 34 25.28 -22.37 -14.18
N GLY A 35 24.76 -22.29 -12.95
CA GLY A 35 25.48 -21.70 -11.80
C GLY A 35 25.48 -20.17 -11.81
N PHE A 36 24.94 -19.54 -12.86
CA PHE A 36 24.71 -18.10 -12.92
C PHE A 36 23.43 -17.74 -13.67
N TRP A 37 22.97 -16.50 -13.50
CA TRP A 37 21.79 -15.98 -14.18
C TRP A 37 22.16 -15.14 -15.40
N VAL A 38 21.54 -15.47 -16.52
CA VAL A 38 21.78 -14.83 -17.82
C VAL A 38 20.44 -14.36 -18.37
N MET A 39 20.44 -13.19 -19.00
CA MET A 39 19.28 -12.67 -19.71
C MET A 39 19.15 -13.32 -21.10
N GLU A 40 17.96 -13.22 -21.72
CA GLU A 40 17.72 -13.81 -23.03
C GLU A 40 18.65 -13.28 -24.13
N ASN A 41 19.17 -12.06 -23.97
CA ASN A 41 20.15 -11.40 -24.84
C ASN A 41 21.62 -11.73 -24.48
N LEU A 42 21.87 -12.82 -23.74
CA LEU A 42 23.19 -13.35 -23.37
C LEU A 42 24.02 -12.51 -22.38
N LEU A 43 23.47 -11.42 -21.86
CA LEU A 43 24.13 -10.62 -20.84
C LEU A 43 23.91 -11.21 -19.45
N VAL A 44 24.97 -11.23 -18.63
CA VAL A 44 24.89 -11.63 -17.23
C VAL A 44 24.01 -10.67 -16.43
N ALA A 45 23.12 -11.22 -15.60
CA ALA A 45 22.09 -10.50 -14.87
C ALA A 45 22.64 -9.53 -13.80
N ILE A 46 21.91 -8.43 -13.56
CA ILE A 46 22.07 -7.54 -12.39
C ILE A 46 21.05 -7.90 -11.31
N GLY A 47 21.37 -7.67 -10.02
CA GLY A 47 20.43 -7.88 -8.91
C GLY A 47 20.71 -9.10 -8.02
N GLY A 48 21.98 -9.44 -7.82
CA GLY A 48 22.39 -10.31 -6.70
C GLY A 48 22.21 -11.82 -6.85
N ALA A 49 21.99 -12.33 -8.07
CA ALA A 49 22.09 -13.77 -8.32
C ALA A 49 23.56 -14.24 -8.22
N GLU A 50 23.78 -15.53 -7.95
CA GLU A 50 25.11 -16.14 -8.07
C GLU A 50 25.60 -15.98 -9.51
N ARG A 51 26.90 -15.64 -9.69
CA ARG A 51 27.50 -15.35 -11.00
C ARG A 51 28.68 -16.25 -11.34
N GLY A 52 29.06 -17.18 -10.47
CA GLY A 52 30.20 -18.07 -10.70
C GLY A 52 31.52 -17.36 -11.03
N GLY A 53 31.71 -16.10 -10.57
CA GLY A 53 32.88 -15.27 -10.89
C GLY A 53 32.71 -14.32 -12.09
N LEU A 54 31.55 -14.31 -12.75
CA LEU A 54 31.22 -13.36 -13.83
C LEU A 54 30.80 -11.99 -13.30
N GLU A 55 31.08 -10.94 -14.07
CA GLU A 55 30.68 -9.57 -13.76
C GLU A 55 29.30 -9.23 -14.35
N PRO A 56 28.56 -8.28 -13.75
CA PRO A 56 27.34 -7.77 -14.35
C PRO A 56 27.56 -7.24 -15.77
N PHE A 57 26.67 -7.61 -16.70
CA PHE A 57 26.76 -7.30 -18.13
C PHE A 57 27.91 -7.95 -18.91
N ASP A 58 28.59 -8.97 -18.38
CA ASP A 58 29.44 -9.84 -19.21
C ASP A 58 28.57 -10.49 -20.31
N LEU A 59 29.05 -10.48 -21.56
CA LEU A 59 28.33 -11.07 -22.69
C LEU A 59 28.81 -12.51 -22.92
N VAL A 60 27.93 -13.49 -22.71
CA VAL A 60 28.24 -14.91 -22.90
C VAL A 60 28.04 -15.29 -24.37
N ARG A 61 29.12 -15.41 -25.14
CA ARG A 61 29.03 -15.65 -26.59
C ARG A 61 29.25 -17.10 -26.98
N VAL A 62 30.04 -17.85 -26.23
CA VAL A 62 30.39 -19.24 -26.55
C VAL A 62 30.28 -20.13 -25.32
N VAL A 63 29.71 -21.32 -25.50
CA VAL A 63 29.70 -22.41 -24.50
C VAL A 63 30.18 -23.69 -25.16
N ASN A 64 31.24 -24.32 -24.62
CA ASN A 64 31.84 -25.54 -25.16
C ASN A 64 32.10 -25.48 -26.68
N GLY A 65 32.56 -24.34 -27.18
CA GLY A 65 32.82 -24.11 -28.61
C GLY A 65 31.59 -23.82 -29.48
N GLN A 66 30.37 -23.83 -28.94
CA GLN A 66 29.16 -23.42 -29.66
C GLN A 66 28.89 -21.93 -29.50
N VAL A 67 28.71 -21.22 -30.63
CA VAL A 67 28.32 -19.81 -30.64
C VAL A 67 26.85 -19.69 -30.29
N LEU A 68 26.54 -18.80 -29.34
CA LEU A 68 25.21 -18.59 -28.82
C LEU A 68 24.58 -17.31 -29.41
N GLU A 69 23.28 -17.41 -29.68
CA GLU A 69 22.41 -16.32 -30.14
C GLU A 69 21.40 -15.90 -29.07
N SER A 70 21.08 -16.78 -28.12
CA SER A 70 20.10 -16.52 -27.06
C SER A 70 20.39 -17.29 -25.78
N GLY A 71 20.02 -16.70 -24.63
CA GLY A 71 20.06 -17.36 -23.32
C GLY A 71 19.23 -18.65 -23.25
N ARG A 72 18.30 -18.89 -24.18
CA ARG A 72 17.59 -20.17 -24.32
C ARG A 72 18.51 -21.31 -24.77
N GLN A 73 19.48 -21.02 -25.64
CA GLN A 73 20.43 -22.02 -26.12
C GLN A 73 21.39 -22.44 -25.01
N ILE A 74 21.76 -21.53 -24.10
CA ILE A 74 22.51 -21.86 -22.88
C ILE A 74 21.75 -22.90 -22.04
N GLN A 75 20.47 -22.64 -21.76
CA GLN A 75 19.64 -23.56 -20.97
C GLN A 75 19.43 -24.91 -21.68
N ALA A 76 19.27 -24.90 -23.01
CA ALA A 76 19.14 -26.12 -23.80
C ALA A 76 20.43 -26.94 -23.80
N GLU A 77 21.60 -26.30 -23.89
CA GLU A 77 22.89 -26.97 -23.85
C GLU A 77 23.17 -27.56 -22.46
N ILE A 78 22.90 -26.82 -21.38
CA ILE A 78 23.02 -27.32 -20.01
C ILE A 78 22.15 -28.55 -19.77
N ALA A 79 20.94 -28.57 -20.33
CA ALA A 79 20.03 -29.71 -20.18
C ALA A 79 20.53 -31.01 -20.87
N ARG A 80 21.52 -30.92 -21.77
CA ARG A 80 22.13 -32.09 -22.43
C ARG A 80 23.21 -32.76 -21.58
N HIS A 81 23.75 -32.05 -20.59
CA HIS A 81 24.84 -32.53 -19.75
C HIS A 81 24.33 -32.94 -18.36
N PRO A 82 24.93 -33.96 -17.72
CA PRO A 82 24.57 -34.32 -16.35
C PRO A 82 24.93 -33.19 -15.38
N PRO A 83 24.18 -33.00 -14.29
CA PRO A 83 24.46 -31.94 -13.32
C PRO A 83 25.86 -32.08 -12.69
N GLY A 84 26.53 -30.96 -12.43
CA GLY A 84 27.89 -30.91 -11.89
C GLY A 84 28.99 -30.88 -12.95
N THR A 85 28.63 -30.94 -14.24
CA THR A 85 29.56 -30.77 -15.36
C THR A 85 30.11 -29.35 -15.40
N ALA A 86 31.44 -29.21 -15.53
CA ALA A 86 32.07 -27.93 -15.82
C ALA A 86 31.87 -27.60 -17.30
N LEU A 87 31.20 -26.49 -17.58
CA LEU A 87 31.04 -25.96 -18.92
C LEU A 87 32.01 -24.80 -19.10
N HIS A 88 32.69 -24.77 -20.25
CA HIS A 88 33.65 -23.73 -20.59
C HIS A 88 32.94 -22.56 -21.28
N TYR A 89 32.98 -21.38 -20.68
CA TYR A 89 32.35 -20.17 -21.18
C TYR A 89 33.40 -19.17 -21.68
N ILE A 90 33.19 -18.63 -22.88
CA ILE A 90 33.92 -17.46 -23.36
C ILE A 90 33.00 -16.25 -23.26
N VAL A 91 33.40 -15.29 -22.43
CA VAL A 91 32.65 -14.08 -22.15
C VAL A 91 33.39 -12.84 -22.64
N TYR A 92 32.64 -11.85 -23.11
CA TYR A 92 33.20 -10.55 -23.45
C TYR A 92 32.99 -9.60 -22.27
N ARG A 93 34.09 -9.28 -21.58
CA ARG A 93 34.16 -8.39 -20.42
C ARG A 93 34.80 -7.07 -20.82
N ARG A 94 34.01 -6.00 -20.87
CA ARG A 94 34.49 -4.61 -21.06
C ARG A 94 35.44 -4.39 -22.26
N GLY A 95 35.31 -5.18 -23.33
CA GLY A 95 36.22 -5.08 -24.48
C GLY A 95 37.17 -6.25 -24.65
N GLN A 96 37.35 -7.07 -23.61
CA GLN A 96 38.30 -8.17 -23.55
C GLN A 96 37.57 -9.52 -23.49
N LEU A 97 38.20 -10.55 -24.07
CA LEU A 97 37.74 -11.92 -23.89
C LEU A 97 38.23 -12.42 -22.53
N ALA A 98 37.32 -13.00 -21.76
CA ALA A 98 37.61 -13.72 -20.54
C ALA A 98 37.02 -15.12 -20.64
N GLU A 99 37.75 -16.09 -20.09
CA GLU A 99 37.32 -17.48 -20.02
C GLU A 99 36.90 -17.80 -18.59
N ALA A 100 35.83 -18.56 -18.44
CA ALA A 100 35.33 -19.00 -17.14
C ALA A 100 34.81 -20.43 -17.23
N ASP A 101 35.32 -21.30 -16.37
CA ASP A 101 34.81 -22.65 -16.20
C ASP A 101 33.83 -22.67 -15.03
N ILE A 102 32.55 -22.84 -15.34
CA ILE A 102 31.48 -22.80 -14.33
C ILE A 102 30.79 -24.16 -14.31
N ARG A 103 30.68 -24.73 -13.10
CA ARG A 103 30.00 -26.01 -12.90
C ARG A 103 28.48 -25.79 -12.94
N THR A 104 27.80 -26.65 -13.67
CA THR A 104 26.35 -26.71 -13.64
C THR A 104 25.88 -27.14 -12.26
N GLU A 105 24.84 -26.48 -11.77
CA GLU A 105 24.26 -26.77 -10.47
C GLU A 105 22.82 -27.26 -10.65
N VAL A 106 22.28 -27.93 -9.62
CA VAL A 106 20.88 -28.36 -9.63
C VAL A 106 20.04 -27.34 -8.87
N THR A 107 18.91 -26.93 -9.47
CA THR A 107 17.93 -26.11 -8.76
C THR A 107 17.29 -26.94 -7.64
N GLY A 108 17.84 -26.85 -6.43
CA GLY A 108 17.34 -27.57 -5.26
C GLY A 108 16.03 -26.99 -4.71
N ARG A 109 15.35 -27.75 -3.85
CA ARG A 109 14.14 -27.30 -3.13
C ARG A 109 14.37 -26.01 -2.33
N ARG A 110 15.60 -25.79 -1.83
CA ARG A 110 15.99 -24.56 -1.14
C ARG A 110 15.87 -23.32 -2.04
N ALA A 111 16.19 -23.42 -3.33
CA ALA A 111 16.07 -22.30 -4.27
C ALA A 111 14.60 -21.94 -4.53
N PHE A 112 13.70 -22.93 -4.52
CA PHE A 112 12.26 -22.70 -4.58
C PHE A 112 11.72 -22.06 -3.30
N LEU A 113 12.13 -22.55 -2.12
CA LEU A 113 11.75 -21.94 -0.84
C LEU A 113 12.25 -20.50 -0.71
N ARG A 114 13.46 -20.20 -1.19
CA ARG A 114 13.97 -18.82 -1.28
C ARG A 114 13.11 -17.95 -2.20
N PHE A 115 12.71 -18.45 -3.37
CA PHE A 115 11.78 -17.72 -4.24
C PHE A 115 10.44 -17.42 -3.55
N LEU A 116 9.88 -18.39 -2.82
CA LEU A 116 8.64 -18.19 -2.07
C LEU A 116 8.79 -17.15 -0.96
N GLY A 117 9.87 -17.25 -0.16
CA GLY A 117 10.10 -16.37 1.00
C GLY A 117 10.57 -14.97 0.63
N ASP A 118 11.54 -14.85 -0.29
CA ASP A 118 12.23 -13.59 -0.59
C ASP A 118 11.51 -12.80 -1.71
N GLY A 119 10.79 -13.49 -2.61
CA GLY A 119 10.09 -12.87 -3.74
C GLY A 119 8.58 -12.86 -3.61
N LEU A 120 7.96 -14.05 -3.55
CA LEU A 120 6.51 -14.19 -3.66
C LEU A 120 5.76 -13.64 -2.43
N LEU A 121 6.18 -14.03 -1.22
CA LEU A 121 5.53 -13.65 0.03
C LEU A 121 5.52 -12.13 0.27
N PRO A 122 6.66 -11.39 0.22
CA PRO A 122 6.63 -9.94 0.37
C PRO A 122 5.85 -9.25 -0.74
N GLY A 123 5.93 -9.74 -1.98
CA GLY A 123 5.12 -9.22 -3.09
C GLY A 123 3.62 -9.39 -2.85
N LEU A 124 3.17 -10.57 -2.44
CA LEU A 124 1.77 -10.87 -2.14
C LEU A 124 1.25 -10.05 -0.96
N LEU A 125 2.04 -9.93 0.11
CA LEU A 125 1.68 -9.10 1.26
C LEU A 125 1.49 -7.65 0.85
N LEU A 126 2.42 -7.10 0.06
CA LEU A 126 2.33 -5.72 -0.39
C LEU A 126 1.15 -5.51 -1.36
N LEU A 127 0.89 -6.47 -2.25
CA LEU A 127 -0.29 -6.47 -3.14
C LEU A 127 -1.59 -6.52 -2.34
N ALA A 128 -1.67 -7.37 -1.31
CA ALA A 128 -2.82 -7.48 -0.43
C ALA A 128 -3.05 -6.18 0.35
N LEU A 129 -1.99 -5.55 0.88
CA LEU A 129 -2.09 -4.24 1.53
C LEU A 129 -2.56 -3.16 0.55
N GLY A 130 -2.03 -3.14 -0.67
CA GLY A 130 -2.43 -2.20 -1.73
C GLY A 130 -3.91 -2.35 -2.11
N ALA A 131 -4.35 -3.60 -2.31
CA ALA A 131 -5.75 -3.93 -2.58
C ALA A 131 -6.67 -3.54 -1.41
N LEU A 132 -6.27 -3.85 -0.17
CA LEU A 132 -7.02 -3.49 1.03
C LEU A 132 -7.21 -1.99 1.14
N VAL A 133 -6.13 -1.21 1.02
CA VAL A 133 -6.18 0.27 1.09
C VAL A 133 -7.10 0.84 0.00
N TYR A 134 -7.05 0.28 -1.22
CA TYR A 134 -7.94 0.69 -2.31
C TYR A 134 -9.41 0.36 -2.03
N LEU A 135 -9.71 -0.86 -1.57
CA LEU A 135 -11.08 -1.30 -1.31
C LEU A 135 -11.73 -0.50 -0.17
N LEU A 136 -10.96 -0.12 0.84
CA LEU A 136 -11.47 0.67 1.96
C LEU A 136 -11.63 2.16 1.63
N ARG A 137 -10.84 2.72 0.69
CA ARG A 137 -11.00 4.11 0.19
C ARG A 137 -10.81 4.22 -1.33
N PRO A 138 -11.79 3.79 -2.13
CA PRO A 138 -11.68 3.82 -3.60
C PRO A 138 -11.72 5.23 -4.20
N GLY A 139 -12.21 6.21 -3.45
CA GLY A 139 -12.29 7.62 -3.86
C GLY A 139 -11.03 8.45 -3.56
N ALA A 140 -10.10 7.95 -2.75
CA ALA A 140 -8.89 8.69 -2.40
C ALA A 140 -7.81 8.50 -3.50
N PRO A 141 -7.22 9.57 -4.06
CA PRO A 141 -6.18 9.42 -5.08
C PRO A 141 -4.92 8.69 -4.55
N GLN A 142 -4.67 8.76 -3.24
CA GLN A 142 -3.53 8.12 -2.59
C GLN A 142 -3.64 6.58 -2.56
N SER A 143 -4.87 6.03 -2.49
CA SER A 143 -5.07 4.58 -2.45
C SER A 143 -4.74 3.91 -3.78
N TRP A 144 -5.06 4.58 -4.89
CA TRP A 144 -4.65 4.17 -6.23
C TRP A 144 -3.15 4.17 -6.42
N LEU A 145 -2.46 5.20 -5.92
CA LEU A 145 -1.01 5.30 -6.02
C LEU A 145 -0.32 4.17 -5.26
N PHE A 146 -0.80 3.88 -4.04
CA PHE A 146 -0.28 2.78 -3.24
C PHE A 146 -0.55 1.42 -3.90
N LEU A 147 -1.75 1.20 -4.45
CA LEU A 147 -2.07 0.00 -5.23
C LEU A 147 -1.16 -0.16 -6.45
N ALA A 148 -0.91 0.92 -7.21
CA ALA A 148 -0.03 0.89 -8.38
C ALA A 148 1.41 0.54 -7.98
N PHE A 149 1.92 1.14 -6.90
CA PHE A 149 3.22 0.80 -6.33
C PHE A 149 3.30 -0.67 -5.92
N SER A 150 2.30 -1.18 -5.20
CA SER A 150 2.23 -2.58 -4.78
C SER A 150 2.19 -3.54 -5.96
N MET A 151 1.43 -3.22 -7.00
CA MET A 151 1.32 -4.06 -8.20
C MET A 151 2.64 -4.10 -8.99
N ILE A 152 3.30 -2.96 -9.16
CA ILE A 152 4.62 -2.91 -9.81
C ILE A 152 5.64 -3.71 -9.00
N SER A 153 5.70 -3.51 -7.68
CA SER A 153 6.62 -4.26 -6.82
C SER A 153 6.36 -5.76 -6.89
N PHE A 154 5.10 -6.20 -6.87
CA PHE A 154 4.74 -7.61 -6.99
C PHE A 154 5.19 -8.20 -8.34
N VAL A 155 4.89 -7.51 -9.46
CA VAL A 155 5.28 -7.97 -10.79
C VAL A 155 6.79 -8.06 -10.93
N VAL A 156 7.54 -7.05 -10.45
CA VAL A 156 9.01 -7.08 -10.48
C VAL A 156 9.55 -8.24 -9.65
N SER A 157 9.08 -8.43 -8.41
CA SER A 157 9.55 -9.52 -7.54
C SER A 157 9.29 -10.92 -8.10
N VAL A 158 8.12 -11.14 -8.70
CA VAL A 158 7.74 -12.45 -9.25
C VAL A 158 8.41 -12.70 -10.61
N ALA A 159 8.40 -11.70 -11.50
CA ALA A 159 8.92 -11.85 -12.85
C ALA A 159 10.46 -11.82 -12.93
N TYR A 160 11.15 -11.37 -11.87
CA TYR A 160 12.61 -11.30 -11.85
C TYR A 160 13.27 -12.67 -12.06
N ALA A 161 12.86 -13.70 -11.31
CA ALA A 161 13.43 -15.04 -11.50
C ALA A 161 13.09 -15.62 -12.89
N ASP A 162 11.87 -15.39 -13.38
CA ASP A 162 11.42 -15.83 -14.70
C ASP A 162 12.23 -15.19 -15.84
N ALA A 163 12.51 -13.88 -15.74
CA ALA A 163 13.23 -13.10 -16.74
C ALA A 163 14.68 -13.58 -16.98
N HIS A 164 15.23 -14.41 -16.09
CA HIS A 164 16.59 -14.93 -16.15
C HIS A 164 16.67 -16.45 -16.31
N THR A 165 15.52 -17.14 -16.37
CA THR A 165 15.48 -18.60 -16.42
C THR A 165 14.54 -19.12 -17.51
N THR A 166 13.26 -18.75 -17.46
CA THR A 166 12.23 -19.21 -18.40
C THR A 166 12.01 -18.24 -19.56
N TYR A 167 12.30 -16.94 -19.35
CA TYR A 167 12.13 -15.85 -20.31
C TYR A 167 10.69 -15.67 -20.82
N ARG A 168 9.68 -15.92 -19.98
CA ARG A 168 8.27 -15.81 -20.38
C ARG A 168 7.73 -14.40 -20.17
N PHE A 169 8.08 -13.80 -19.04
CA PHE A 169 7.60 -12.49 -18.59
C PHE A 169 8.67 -11.41 -18.69
N THR A 170 9.73 -11.62 -19.48
CA THR A 170 10.86 -10.68 -19.64
C THR A 170 10.41 -9.27 -20.03
N SER A 171 9.49 -9.14 -21.00
CA SER A 171 8.97 -7.84 -21.43
C SER A 171 8.16 -7.15 -20.32
N LEU A 172 7.39 -7.92 -19.55
CA LEU A 172 6.60 -7.42 -18.44
C LEU A 172 7.51 -6.94 -17.29
N PHE A 173 8.55 -7.72 -16.99
CA PHE A 173 9.56 -7.37 -15.99
C PHE A 173 10.21 -6.02 -16.30
N PHE A 174 10.76 -5.84 -17.50
CA PHE A 174 11.41 -4.57 -17.86
C PHE A 174 10.46 -3.37 -17.87
N THR A 175 9.21 -3.60 -18.27
CA THR A 175 8.19 -2.54 -18.22
C THR A 175 7.88 -2.15 -16.79
N ALA A 176 7.58 -3.12 -15.91
CA ALA A 176 7.30 -2.85 -14.51
C ALA A 176 8.47 -2.17 -13.81
N TRP A 177 9.70 -2.66 -14.07
CA TRP A 177 10.92 -2.08 -13.53
C TRP A 177 11.14 -0.62 -13.97
N ALA A 178 10.88 -0.29 -15.24
CA ALA A 178 10.99 1.07 -15.77
C ALA A 178 9.96 2.05 -15.17
N PHE A 179 8.78 1.57 -14.77
CA PHE A 179 7.72 2.39 -14.16
C PHE A 179 7.86 2.54 -12.64
N TRP A 180 8.69 1.73 -11.98
CA TRP A 180 8.85 1.78 -10.54
C TRP A 180 9.31 3.15 -10.01
N PRO A 181 10.33 3.82 -10.59
CA PRO A 181 10.77 5.14 -10.13
C PRO A 181 9.68 6.21 -10.23
N ALA A 182 8.81 6.15 -11.25
CA ALA A 182 7.72 7.11 -11.40
C ALA A 182 6.76 7.09 -10.21
N THR A 183 6.51 5.91 -9.63
CA THR A 183 5.69 5.79 -8.41
C THR A 183 6.35 6.45 -7.19
N PHE A 184 7.68 6.36 -7.05
CA PHE A 184 8.40 7.05 -5.98
C PHE A 184 8.33 8.57 -6.12
N VAL A 185 8.54 9.09 -7.33
CA VAL A 185 8.45 10.54 -7.57
C VAL A 185 7.02 11.03 -7.34
N HIS A 186 6.01 10.30 -7.81
CA HIS A 186 4.61 10.66 -7.57
C HIS A 186 4.30 10.67 -6.06
N LEU A 187 4.76 9.66 -5.31
CA LEU A 187 4.59 9.61 -3.86
C LEU A 187 5.30 10.78 -3.17
N ALA A 188 6.51 11.12 -3.60
CA ALA A 188 7.28 12.25 -3.06
C ALA A 188 6.59 13.61 -3.26
N LEU A 189 5.85 13.77 -4.36
CA LEU A 189 5.15 15.00 -4.73
C LEU A 189 3.77 15.14 -4.06
N THR A 190 3.09 14.02 -3.81
CA THR A 190 1.69 14.00 -3.36
C THR A 190 1.49 13.63 -1.89
N PHE A 191 2.42 12.90 -1.29
CA PHE A 191 2.30 12.36 0.06
C PHE A 191 3.38 12.94 1.00
N PRO A 192 3.08 13.22 2.29
CA PRO A 192 1.77 13.13 2.98
C PRO A 192 0.80 14.26 2.61
N GLN A 193 1.34 15.41 2.23
CA GLN A 193 0.58 16.56 1.72
C GLN A 193 1.10 16.90 0.32
N ARG A 194 0.20 17.37 -0.56
CA ARG A 194 0.60 17.80 -1.91
C ARG A 194 1.57 18.98 -1.82
N ARG A 195 2.78 18.79 -2.36
CA ARG A 195 3.80 19.84 -2.38
C ARG A 195 3.36 21.04 -3.21
N ARG A 196 3.87 22.24 -2.87
CA ARG A 196 3.59 23.50 -3.59
C ARG A 196 3.80 23.39 -5.10
N ILE A 197 4.85 22.67 -5.54
CA ILE A 197 5.14 22.44 -6.97
C ILE A 197 4.02 21.66 -7.65
N ALA A 198 3.57 20.54 -7.05
CA ALA A 198 2.49 19.73 -7.60
C ALA A 198 1.12 20.42 -7.53
N ARG A 199 0.95 21.37 -6.59
CA ARG A 199 -0.23 22.26 -6.54
C ARG A 199 -0.20 23.32 -7.65
N ARG A 200 0.96 23.91 -7.92
CA ARG A 200 1.13 24.98 -8.92
C ARG A 200 1.17 24.43 -10.35
N TYR A 201 1.77 23.26 -10.55
CA TYR A 201 1.92 22.60 -11.85
C TYR A 201 1.52 21.12 -11.76
N PRO A 202 0.22 20.80 -11.89
CA PRO A 202 -0.25 19.41 -11.80
C PRO A 202 0.34 18.52 -12.89
N ALA A 203 0.75 19.08 -14.04
CA ALA A 203 1.40 18.35 -15.13
C ALA A 203 2.76 17.74 -14.75
N VAL A 204 3.47 18.29 -13.76
CA VAL A 204 4.79 17.78 -13.32
C VAL A 204 4.69 16.36 -12.76
N VAL A 205 3.53 15.96 -12.26
CA VAL A 205 3.29 14.59 -11.77
C VAL A 205 3.32 13.56 -12.90
N TRP A 206 3.01 13.96 -14.14
CA TRP A 206 2.98 13.07 -15.31
C TRP A 206 4.33 12.94 -16.00
N LEU A 207 5.25 13.89 -15.81
CA LEU A 207 6.58 13.87 -16.41
C LEU A 207 7.39 12.60 -16.06
N PRO A 208 7.43 12.13 -14.79
CA PRO A 208 8.09 10.87 -14.44
C PRO A 208 7.49 9.65 -15.15
N TYR A 209 6.18 9.63 -15.39
CA TYR A 209 5.52 8.53 -16.12
C TYR A 209 5.84 8.56 -17.60
N LEU A 210 5.94 9.75 -18.21
CA LEU A 210 6.39 9.90 -19.59
C LEU A 210 7.84 9.41 -19.74
N LEU A 211 8.72 9.83 -18.83
CA LEU A 211 10.12 9.39 -18.81
C LEU A 211 10.22 7.87 -18.65
N SER A 212 9.45 7.29 -17.72
CA SER A 212 9.35 5.84 -17.55
C SER A 212 8.79 5.12 -18.78
N GLY A 213 7.83 5.71 -19.49
CA GLY A 213 7.28 5.16 -20.73
C GLY A 213 8.31 5.14 -21.86
N VAL A 214 9.04 6.24 -22.06
CA VAL A 214 10.16 6.32 -23.02
C VAL A 214 11.24 5.30 -22.66
N MET A 215 11.60 5.22 -21.37
CA MET A 215 12.57 4.24 -20.87
C MET A 215 12.12 2.80 -21.15
N ALA A 216 10.85 2.45 -20.86
CA ALA A 216 10.31 1.12 -21.10
C ALA A 216 10.35 0.74 -22.59
N VAL A 217 9.97 1.66 -23.49
CA VAL A 217 10.00 1.44 -24.94
C VAL A 217 11.44 1.26 -25.42
N LEU A 218 12.36 2.15 -25.03
CA LEU A 218 13.76 2.06 -25.42
C LEU A 218 14.40 0.76 -24.91
N LEU A 219 14.11 0.34 -23.68
CA LEU A 219 14.61 -0.91 -23.12
C LEU A 219 14.12 -2.11 -23.92
N GLN A 220 12.82 -2.16 -24.27
CA GLN A 220 12.29 -3.25 -25.08
C GLN A 220 12.86 -3.28 -26.50
N LEU A 221 13.00 -2.12 -27.15
CA LEU A 221 13.57 -2.02 -28.49
C LEU A 221 15.03 -2.51 -28.51
N ARG A 222 15.84 -2.06 -27.55
CA ARG A 222 17.27 -2.42 -27.45
C ARG A 222 17.47 -3.86 -27.02
N PHE A 223 16.60 -4.38 -26.15
CA PHE A 223 16.60 -5.78 -25.75
C PHE A 223 16.29 -6.71 -26.93
N ARG A 224 15.23 -6.40 -27.70
CA ARG A 224 14.84 -7.20 -28.89
C ARG A 224 15.84 -7.12 -30.03
N ALA A 225 16.52 -5.99 -30.18
CA ALA A 225 17.59 -5.82 -31.16
C ALA A 225 18.92 -6.48 -30.74
N SER A 226 18.98 -7.11 -29.56
CA SER A 226 20.21 -7.66 -28.97
C SER A 226 21.37 -6.64 -28.97
N ASP A 227 21.05 -5.37 -28.71
CA ASP A 227 22.01 -4.26 -28.73
C ASP A 227 22.86 -4.28 -27.43
N VAL A 228 23.90 -5.11 -27.44
CA VAL A 228 24.78 -5.37 -26.29
C VAL A 228 25.57 -4.14 -25.82
N LEU A 229 25.70 -3.12 -26.66
CA LEU A 229 26.43 -1.90 -26.31
C LEU A 229 25.53 -0.89 -25.57
N ARG A 230 24.34 -0.62 -26.12
CA ARG A 230 23.44 0.43 -25.59
C ARG A 230 22.51 -0.09 -24.51
N PHE A 231 22.18 -1.38 -24.50
CA PHE A 231 21.27 -1.95 -23.51
C PHE A 231 21.82 -1.84 -22.06
N PRO A 232 23.08 -2.20 -21.76
CA PRO A 232 23.64 -1.99 -20.42
C PRO A 232 23.62 -0.53 -19.98
N VAL A 233 23.93 0.40 -20.89
CA VAL A 233 23.91 1.85 -20.60
C VAL A 233 22.52 2.31 -20.19
N LEU A 234 21.48 1.82 -20.89
CA LEU A 234 20.10 2.16 -20.60
C LEU A 234 19.61 1.53 -19.28
N MET A 235 20.05 0.31 -18.97
CA MET A 235 19.84 -0.33 -17.67
C MET A 235 20.53 0.46 -16.54
N THR A 236 21.77 0.91 -16.73
CA THR A 236 22.46 1.76 -15.75
C THR A 236 21.74 3.10 -15.55
N ALA A 237 21.28 3.74 -16.63
CA ALA A 237 20.50 4.97 -16.55
C ALA A 237 19.16 4.77 -15.82
N GLY A 238 18.47 3.65 -16.08
CA GLY A 238 17.25 3.27 -15.36
C GLY A 238 17.48 3.02 -13.88
N ALA A 239 18.57 2.34 -13.52
CA ALA A 239 18.95 2.11 -12.13
C ALA A 239 19.28 3.44 -11.43
N ALA A 240 20.06 4.33 -12.06
CA ALA A 240 20.36 5.65 -11.53
C ALA A 240 19.08 6.50 -11.32
N TYR A 241 18.16 6.50 -12.29
CA TYR A 241 16.85 7.15 -12.17
C TYR A 241 16.06 6.60 -10.98
N TRP A 242 16.06 5.27 -10.79
CA TRP A 242 15.42 4.62 -9.66
C TRP A 242 16.02 5.02 -8.31
N GLY A 243 17.35 5.05 -8.19
CA GLY A 243 18.05 5.51 -7.00
C GLY A 243 17.76 6.97 -6.66
N VAL A 244 17.80 7.85 -7.65
CA VAL A 244 17.47 9.28 -7.49
C VAL A 244 16.00 9.46 -7.08
N ALA A 245 15.08 8.73 -7.70
CA ALA A 245 13.65 8.79 -7.35
C ALA A 245 13.39 8.35 -5.90
N LEU A 246 14.07 7.30 -5.43
CA LEU A 246 13.99 6.85 -4.04
C LEU A 246 14.58 7.89 -3.08
N LEU A 247 15.75 8.46 -3.41
CA LEU A 247 16.38 9.49 -2.60
C LEU A 247 15.48 10.72 -2.47
N LEU A 248 14.86 11.16 -3.57
CA LEU A 248 13.88 12.24 -3.56
C LEU A 248 12.68 11.92 -2.65
N LEU A 249 12.17 10.69 -2.70
CA LEU A 249 11.09 10.24 -1.81
C LEU A 249 11.50 10.25 -0.34
N VAL A 250 12.64 9.66 0.01
CA VAL A 250 13.13 9.59 1.39
C VAL A 250 13.39 11.00 1.93
N LEU A 251 14.04 11.88 1.16
CA LEU A 251 14.24 13.29 1.53
C LEU A 251 12.92 14.04 1.67
N ALA A 252 11.96 13.77 0.81
CA ALA A 252 10.64 14.37 0.87
C ALA A 252 9.91 14.00 2.18
N LEU A 253 9.91 12.70 2.52
CA LEU A 253 9.31 12.20 3.74
C LEU A 253 10.07 12.69 4.97
N TRP A 254 11.40 12.64 4.97
CA TRP A 254 12.25 13.14 6.06
C TRP A 254 11.97 14.61 6.38
N ARG A 255 11.96 15.49 5.37
CA ARG A 255 11.62 16.91 5.55
C ARG A 255 10.25 17.09 6.19
N THR A 256 9.26 16.30 5.77
CA THR A 256 7.90 16.36 6.34
C THR A 256 7.87 15.80 7.77
N SER A 257 8.75 14.85 8.09
CA SER A 257 8.87 14.23 9.41
C SER A 257 9.42 15.17 10.48
N VAL A 258 10.24 16.15 10.07
CA VAL A 258 10.88 17.15 10.93
C VAL A 258 10.10 18.47 10.92
N ALA A 259 9.80 19.00 9.73
CA ALA A 259 9.21 20.33 9.54
C ALA A 259 7.70 20.31 9.22
N GLY A 260 7.02 19.17 9.43
CA GLY A 260 5.57 19.07 9.23
C GLY A 260 4.78 19.90 10.23
N HIS A 261 3.77 20.63 9.75
CA HIS A 261 2.93 21.52 10.57
C HIS A 261 1.96 20.73 11.47
N SER A 262 1.45 19.59 10.99
CA SER A 262 0.55 18.73 11.76
C SER A 262 1.30 17.62 12.52
N PRO A 263 0.96 17.36 13.80
CA PRO A 263 1.60 16.30 14.59
C PRO A 263 1.34 14.90 13.99
N LEU A 264 0.13 14.65 13.48
CA LEU A 264 -0.24 13.43 12.76
C LEU A 264 0.56 13.25 11.46
N GLY A 265 0.71 14.32 10.66
CA GLY A 265 1.49 14.28 9.43
C GLY A 265 2.97 13.97 9.67
N ARG A 266 3.56 14.53 10.73
CA ARG A 266 4.95 14.22 11.14
C ARG A 266 5.10 12.75 11.51
N GLN A 267 4.21 12.20 12.32
CA GLN A 267 4.31 10.80 12.75
C GLN A 267 4.15 9.84 11.57
N ARG A 268 3.16 10.07 10.69
CA ARG A 268 2.97 9.31 9.44
C ARG A 268 4.23 9.36 8.56
N ALA A 269 4.82 10.54 8.40
CA ALA A 269 6.04 10.72 7.62
C ALA A 269 7.25 10.02 8.26
N ARG A 270 7.43 10.04 9.59
CA ARG A 270 8.54 9.35 10.28
C ARG A 270 8.50 7.84 10.03
N VAL A 271 7.33 7.23 10.20
CA VAL A 271 7.15 5.78 10.03
C VAL A 271 7.40 5.38 8.58
N LEU A 272 6.89 6.14 7.61
CA LEU A 272 7.14 5.88 6.20
C LEU A 272 8.60 6.12 5.79
N THR A 273 9.24 7.15 6.35
CA THR A 273 10.66 7.41 6.10
C THR A 273 11.47 6.20 6.58
N ALA A 274 11.20 5.71 7.80
CA ALA A 274 11.84 4.51 8.33
C ALA A 274 11.57 3.28 7.46
N ALA A 275 10.32 3.09 7.01
CA ALA A 275 9.95 1.97 6.14
C ALA A 275 10.74 1.98 4.83
N PHE A 276 10.73 3.10 4.08
CA PHE A 276 11.45 3.20 2.81
C PHE A 276 12.97 3.18 3.00
N ALA A 277 13.48 3.79 4.08
CA ALA A 277 14.91 3.80 4.39
C ALA A 277 15.43 2.40 4.72
N VAL A 278 14.71 1.60 5.52
CA VAL A 278 15.15 0.24 5.86
C VAL A 278 14.86 -0.72 4.72
N GLY A 279 13.68 -0.63 4.10
CA GLY A 279 13.20 -1.59 3.12
C GLY A 279 13.85 -1.48 1.75
N TYR A 280 13.96 -0.25 1.22
CA TYR A 280 14.31 -0.03 -0.18
C TYR A 280 15.71 0.58 -0.36
N VAL A 281 16.20 1.42 0.55
CA VAL A 281 17.50 2.09 0.33
C VAL A 281 18.66 1.09 0.18
N PRO A 282 18.86 0.09 1.05
CA PRO A 282 19.96 -0.86 0.89
C PRO A 282 19.91 -1.67 -0.43
N PRO A 283 18.80 -2.35 -0.80
CA PRO A 283 18.77 -3.13 -2.05
C PRO A 283 18.81 -2.24 -3.30
N VAL A 284 18.21 -1.04 -3.27
CA VAL A 284 18.28 -0.10 -4.40
C VAL A 284 19.70 0.40 -4.59
N LEU A 285 20.37 0.86 -3.53
CA LEU A 285 21.76 1.32 -3.62
C LEU A 285 22.69 0.21 -4.09
N GLY A 286 22.51 -1.03 -3.60
CA GLY A 286 23.28 -2.18 -4.07
C GLY A 286 23.04 -2.50 -5.55
N THR A 287 21.80 -2.40 -6.03
CA THR A 287 21.49 -2.59 -7.45
C THR A 287 22.06 -1.47 -8.32
N VAL A 288 22.00 -0.22 -7.85
CA VAL A 288 22.59 0.94 -8.53
C VAL A 288 24.10 0.81 -8.59
N SER A 289 24.76 0.40 -7.51
CA SER A 289 26.21 0.22 -7.51
C SER A 289 26.62 -0.94 -8.44
N GLU A 290 25.91 -2.06 -8.45
CA GLU A 290 26.15 -3.13 -9.44
C GLU A 290 26.03 -2.61 -10.88
N ALA A 291 24.98 -1.84 -11.17
CA ALA A 291 24.72 -1.36 -12.52
C ALA A 291 25.71 -0.27 -12.97
N VAL A 292 26.18 0.59 -12.06
CA VAL A 292 27.09 1.71 -12.35
C VAL A 292 28.54 1.26 -12.40
N PHE A 293 29.00 0.54 -11.37
CA PHE A 293 30.41 0.14 -11.26
C PHE A 293 30.71 -1.17 -12.01
N ARG A 294 29.67 -1.91 -12.42
CA ARG A 294 29.78 -3.23 -13.07
C ARG A 294 30.61 -4.21 -12.22
N VAL A 295 30.43 -4.12 -10.91
CA VAL A 295 31.05 -5.01 -9.92
C VAL A 295 29.91 -5.70 -9.16
N ALA A 296 30.05 -7.00 -8.93
CA ALA A 296 29.09 -7.77 -8.15
C ALA A 296 29.08 -7.29 -6.70
N VAL A 297 27.89 -7.00 -6.16
CA VAL A 297 27.72 -6.67 -4.74
C VAL A 297 27.38 -7.96 -4.00
N PRO A 298 28.22 -8.40 -3.04
CA PRO A 298 27.94 -9.60 -2.27
C PRO A 298 26.60 -9.51 -1.54
N HIS A 299 25.87 -10.62 -1.48
CA HIS A 299 24.61 -10.74 -0.72
C HIS A 299 23.50 -9.76 -1.13
N LEU A 300 23.54 -9.16 -2.33
CA LEU A 300 22.49 -8.25 -2.78
C LEU A 300 21.09 -8.90 -2.80
N ALA A 301 21.00 -10.20 -3.15
CA ALA A 301 19.73 -10.92 -3.06
C ALA A 301 19.20 -11.02 -1.62
N ASP A 302 20.08 -11.13 -0.62
CA ASP A 302 19.67 -11.18 0.79
C ASP A 302 19.16 -9.81 1.28
N LEU A 303 19.70 -8.69 0.77
CA LEU A 303 19.22 -7.34 1.07
C LEU A 303 17.76 -7.13 0.65
N TRP A 304 17.31 -7.80 -0.41
CA TRP A 304 15.93 -7.72 -0.87
C TRP A 304 14.92 -8.32 0.13
N ARG A 305 15.36 -9.11 1.13
CA ARG A 305 14.52 -9.56 2.24
C ARG A 305 13.99 -8.41 3.09
N LEU A 306 14.66 -7.26 3.08
CA LEU A 306 14.21 -6.06 3.80
C LEU A 306 12.86 -5.54 3.27
N ASN A 307 12.44 -5.94 2.06
CA ASN A 307 11.09 -5.65 1.56
C ASN A 307 9.99 -6.28 2.44
N LEU A 308 10.28 -7.42 3.09
CA LEU A 308 9.33 -8.03 4.03
C LEU A 308 9.15 -7.14 5.26
N VAL A 309 10.26 -6.57 5.76
CA VAL A 309 10.23 -5.59 6.85
C VAL A 309 9.42 -4.36 6.42
N PHE A 310 9.62 -3.86 5.20
CA PHE A 310 8.81 -2.77 4.65
C PHE A 310 7.30 -3.09 4.65
N ALA A 311 6.92 -4.26 4.13
CA ALA A 311 5.52 -4.68 4.10
C ALA A 311 4.93 -4.77 5.51
N GLY A 312 5.68 -5.32 6.47
CA GLY A 312 5.28 -5.40 7.87
C GLY A 312 5.13 -4.03 8.55
N VAL A 313 6.09 -3.13 8.37
CA VAL A 313 6.04 -1.76 8.90
C VAL A 313 4.88 -0.99 8.26
N MET A 314 4.63 -1.17 6.97
CA MET A 314 3.48 -0.57 6.29
C MET A 314 2.16 -1.08 6.83
N ALA A 315 2.02 -2.41 7.02
CA ALA A 315 0.84 -3.00 7.65
C ALA A 315 0.60 -2.44 9.05
N TYR A 316 1.67 -2.35 9.87
CA TYR A 316 1.61 -1.74 11.19
C TYR A 316 1.21 -0.27 11.13
N ALA A 317 1.77 0.50 10.19
CA ALA A 317 1.47 1.92 10.04
C ALA A 317 0.01 2.17 9.65
N LEU A 318 -0.53 1.32 8.78
CA LEU A 318 -1.95 1.31 8.40
C LEU A 318 -2.87 1.06 9.59
N LEU A 319 -2.53 0.08 10.43
CA LEU A 319 -3.30 -0.30 11.61
C LEU A 319 -3.21 0.73 12.74
N ARG A 320 -2.01 1.25 13.02
CA ARG A 320 -1.71 2.03 14.22
C ARG A 320 -1.82 3.54 14.03
N TYR A 321 -1.45 4.08 12.87
CA TYR A 321 -1.34 5.53 12.64
C TYR A 321 -2.37 6.10 11.68
N ASP A 322 -3.34 5.26 11.33
CA ASP A 322 -4.45 5.63 10.49
C ASP A 322 -3.96 6.30 9.19
N LEU A 323 -2.94 5.72 8.57
CA LEU A 323 -2.13 6.37 7.51
C LEU A 323 -2.98 6.92 6.36
N PHE A 324 -4.17 6.32 6.14
CA PHE A 324 -5.15 6.70 5.13
C PHE A 324 -6.59 6.89 5.69
N ASP A 325 -6.75 7.17 6.99
CA ASP A 325 -8.07 7.22 7.67
C ASP A 325 -8.90 5.93 7.44
N LEU A 326 -8.29 4.80 7.75
CA LEU A 326 -8.79 3.44 7.59
C LEU A 326 -9.00 2.71 8.92
N ARG A 327 -8.69 3.28 10.10
CA ARG A 327 -8.69 2.56 11.39
C ARG A 327 -9.99 1.82 11.64
N ALA A 328 -11.13 2.47 11.40
CA ALA A 328 -12.45 1.85 11.56
C ALA A 328 -12.65 0.69 10.56
N ALA A 329 -12.34 0.92 9.29
CA ALA A 329 -12.55 -0.05 8.22
C ALA A 329 -11.61 -1.27 8.32
N VAL A 330 -10.35 -1.05 8.71
CA VAL A 330 -9.36 -2.12 8.93
C VAL A 330 -9.67 -2.89 10.20
N ARG A 331 -10.11 -2.25 11.29
CA ARG A 331 -10.52 -2.96 12.51
C ARG A 331 -11.70 -3.90 12.23
N THR A 332 -12.72 -3.40 11.54
CA THR A 332 -13.86 -4.22 11.11
C THR A 332 -13.39 -5.34 10.18
N GLY A 333 -12.63 -5.03 9.13
CA GLY A 333 -12.11 -6.03 8.19
C GLY A 333 -11.23 -7.11 8.84
N ALA A 334 -10.32 -6.72 9.74
CA ALA A 334 -9.43 -7.64 10.45
C ALA A 334 -10.21 -8.56 11.38
N VAL A 335 -11.20 -8.05 12.12
CA VAL A 335 -12.06 -8.86 12.97
C VAL A 335 -12.91 -9.82 12.13
N TYR A 336 -13.52 -9.34 11.04
CA TYR A 336 -14.26 -10.23 10.13
C TYR A 336 -13.35 -11.31 9.54
N SER A 337 -12.14 -10.96 9.06
CA SER A 337 -11.19 -11.96 8.56
C SER A 337 -10.73 -12.95 9.64
N ALA A 338 -10.57 -12.50 10.89
CA ALA A 338 -10.18 -13.36 12.00
C ALA A 338 -11.31 -14.32 12.37
N VAL A 339 -12.56 -13.84 12.43
CA VAL A 339 -13.71 -14.69 12.75
C VAL A 339 -14.03 -15.65 11.60
N THR A 340 -14.05 -15.17 10.35
CA THR A 340 -14.22 -16.03 9.17
C THR A 340 -13.08 -17.03 9.07
N GLY A 341 -11.83 -16.60 9.27
CA GLY A 341 -10.65 -17.47 9.27
C GLY A 341 -10.70 -18.53 10.35
N LEU A 342 -11.09 -18.17 11.58
CA LEU A 342 -11.31 -19.12 12.67
C LEU A 342 -12.45 -20.10 12.34
N GLY A 343 -13.51 -19.63 11.68
CA GLY A 343 -14.59 -20.48 11.18
C GLY A 343 -14.11 -21.49 10.13
N VAL A 344 -13.32 -21.03 9.15
CA VAL A 344 -12.73 -21.90 8.12
C VAL A 344 -11.74 -22.90 8.72
N LEU A 345 -10.87 -22.47 9.63
CA LEU A 345 -9.95 -23.36 10.34
C LEU A 345 -10.69 -24.36 11.23
N GLY A 346 -11.75 -23.94 11.91
CA GLY A 346 -12.62 -24.82 12.67
C GLY A 346 -13.29 -25.86 11.78
N TYR A 347 -13.76 -25.45 10.60
CA TYR A 347 -14.35 -26.35 9.60
C TYR A 347 -13.33 -27.36 9.05
N ALA A 348 -12.16 -26.89 8.63
CA ALA A 348 -11.08 -27.75 8.16
C ALA A 348 -10.58 -28.70 9.25
N GLY A 349 -10.43 -28.21 10.48
CA GLY A 349 -10.05 -29.01 11.64
C GLY A 349 -11.11 -30.07 11.98
N ALA A 350 -12.39 -29.74 11.89
CA ALA A 350 -13.47 -30.71 12.10
C ALA A 350 -13.51 -31.79 11.02
N ILE A 351 -13.23 -31.45 9.75
CA ILE A 351 -13.08 -32.45 8.68
C ILE A 351 -11.94 -33.41 9.01
N VAL A 352 -10.77 -32.89 9.36
CA VAL A 352 -9.59 -33.71 9.70
C VAL A 352 -9.86 -34.58 10.93
N LEU A 353 -10.51 -34.04 11.96
CA LEU A 353 -10.85 -34.78 13.18
C LEU A 353 -11.87 -35.89 12.89
N LEU A 354 -12.89 -35.62 12.08
CA LEU A 354 -13.92 -36.60 11.73
C LEU A 354 -13.33 -37.72 10.86
N ASP A 355 -12.42 -37.38 9.94
CA ASP A 355 -11.66 -38.34 9.13
C ASP A 355 -10.79 -39.25 10.02
N LEU A 356 -10.06 -38.67 10.99
CA LEU A 356 -9.28 -39.43 11.98
C LEU A 356 -10.14 -40.38 12.82
N VAL A 357 -11.28 -39.91 13.34
CA VAL A 357 -12.18 -40.73 14.15
C VAL A 357 -12.77 -41.87 13.33
N LEU A 358 -13.26 -41.60 12.12
CA LEU A 358 -13.85 -42.63 11.25
C LEU A 358 -12.82 -43.64 10.75
N SER A 359 -11.58 -43.21 10.47
CA SER A 359 -10.47 -44.11 10.14
C SER A 359 -10.11 -45.05 11.30
N SER A 360 -10.37 -44.64 12.54
CA SER A 360 -10.09 -45.45 13.75
C SER A 360 -11.16 -46.52 14.02
N PHE A 361 -12.33 -46.44 13.39
CA PHE A 361 -13.44 -47.38 13.58
C PHE A 361 -13.53 -48.47 12.50
N GLU A 362 -12.53 -48.59 11.61
CA GLU A 362 -12.49 -49.58 10.50
C GLU A 362 -13.80 -49.69 9.70
N ILE A 363 -14.53 -48.59 9.51
CA ILE A 363 -15.76 -48.57 8.69
C ILE A 363 -15.33 -48.60 7.22
N SER A 364 -14.93 -49.79 6.78
CA SER A 364 -14.45 -50.13 5.44
C SER A 364 -15.63 -50.33 4.49
N SER A 365 -16.41 -49.29 4.23
CA SER A 365 -17.48 -49.31 3.24
C SER A 365 -17.29 -48.16 2.27
N SER A 366 -16.59 -48.43 1.16
CA SER A 366 -16.35 -47.55 0.00
C SER A 366 -15.81 -46.13 0.32
N PRO A 367 -14.62 -45.74 -0.18
CA PRO A 367 -14.04 -44.39 0.03
C PRO A 367 -15.01 -43.23 -0.28
N ILE A 368 -15.93 -43.46 -1.23
CA ILE A 368 -16.93 -42.48 -1.67
C ILE A 368 -18.02 -42.27 -0.61
N VAL A 369 -18.44 -43.33 0.09
CA VAL A 369 -19.50 -43.26 1.11
C VAL A 369 -18.97 -42.59 2.37
N ALA A 370 -17.76 -42.95 2.81
CA ALA A 370 -17.10 -42.29 3.94
C ALA A 370 -16.94 -40.78 3.71
N SER A 371 -16.45 -40.38 2.52
CA SER A 371 -16.30 -38.96 2.17
C SER A 371 -17.64 -38.21 2.10
N THR A 372 -18.70 -38.88 1.62
CA THR A 372 -20.05 -38.30 1.54
C THR A 372 -20.68 -38.13 2.92
N VAL A 373 -20.52 -39.11 3.81
CA VAL A 373 -21.02 -39.03 5.20
C VAL A 373 -20.27 -37.98 6.01
N VAL A 374 -18.95 -37.85 5.82
CA VAL A 374 -18.13 -36.78 6.41
C VAL A 374 -18.58 -35.42 5.92
N ALA A 375 -18.70 -35.23 4.61
CA ALA A 375 -19.14 -33.97 4.02
C ALA A 375 -20.55 -33.58 4.48
N LEU A 376 -21.48 -34.54 4.51
CA LEU A 376 -22.85 -34.31 4.95
C LEU A 376 -22.93 -34.01 6.45
N GLY A 377 -22.22 -34.77 7.29
CA GLY A 377 -22.17 -34.54 8.73
C GLY A 377 -21.57 -33.18 9.09
N VAL A 378 -20.50 -32.80 8.41
CA VAL A 378 -19.84 -31.50 8.58
C VAL A 378 -20.77 -30.35 8.16
N VAL A 379 -21.43 -30.44 7.00
CA VAL A 379 -22.36 -29.40 6.52
C VAL A 379 -23.58 -29.29 7.43
N LEU A 380 -24.14 -30.41 7.93
CA LEU A 380 -25.35 -30.38 8.77
C LEU A 380 -25.07 -29.83 10.17
N PHE A 381 -23.96 -30.20 10.80
CA PHE A 381 -23.65 -29.81 12.19
C PHE A 381 -22.92 -28.46 12.30
N LEU A 382 -22.01 -28.11 11.39
CA LEU A 382 -21.21 -26.88 11.52
C LEU A 382 -21.84 -25.66 10.86
N ASN A 383 -22.67 -25.81 9.83
CA ASN A 383 -23.38 -24.67 9.22
C ASN A 383 -24.23 -23.87 10.22
N PRO A 384 -25.05 -24.48 11.11
CA PRO A 384 -25.80 -23.71 12.10
C PRO A 384 -24.92 -23.03 13.16
N VAL A 385 -23.72 -23.54 13.43
CA VAL A 385 -22.71 -22.90 14.31
C VAL A 385 -22.10 -21.69 13.61
N TYR A 386 -21.73 -21.83 12.33
CA TYR A 386 -21.22 -20.76 11.49
C TYR A 386 -22.20 -19.59 11.39
N VAL A 387 -23.46 -19.86 11.07
CA VAL A 387 -24.51 -18.84 10.94
C VAL A 387 -24.83 -18.17 12.29
N ARG A 388 -24.62 -18.85 13.43
CA ARG A 388 -24.76 -18.24 14.77
C ARG A 388 -23.56 -17.36 15.12
N ALA A 389 -22.34 -17.82 14.90
CA ALA A 389 -21.14 -17.05 15.13
C ALA A 389 -21.15 -15.76 14.30
N GLN A 390 -21.51 -15.84 13.02
CA GLN A 390 -21.62 -14.69 12.14
C GLN A 390 -22.70 -13.69 12.61
N ARG A 391 -23.86 -14.16 13.05
CA ARG A 391 -24.92 -13.29 13.62
C ARG A 391 -24.51 -12.61 14.93
N VAL A 392 -23.71 -13.26 15.77
CA VAL A 392 -23.20 -12.64 17.01
C VAL A 392 -22.19 -11.55 16.68
N VAL A 393 -21.30 -11.80 15.71
CA VAL A 393 -20.35 -10.78 15.22
C VAL A 393 -21.11 -9.59 14.62
N ASP A 394 -22.07 -9.84 13.73
CA ASP A 394 -22.89 -8.80 13.13
C ASP A 394 -23.64 -8.00 14.22
N ARG A 395 -24.19 -8.67 15.24
CA ARG A 395 -24.92 -7.99 16.33
C ARG A 395 -24.01 -7.16 17.24
N VAL A 396 -22.79 -7.59 17.50
CA VAL A 396 -21.84 -6.89 18.38
C VAL A 396 -21.17 -5.72 17.66
N PHE A 397 -20.93 -5.83 16.35
CA PHE A 397 -20.17 -4.83 15.59
C PHE A 397 -21.00 -3.95 14.64
N PHE A 398 -22.13 -4.43 14.08
CA PHE A 398 -23.08 -3.62 13.28
C PHE A 398 -24.19 -2.98 14.11
N ARG A 399 -24.05 -2.94 15.44
CA ARG A 399 -25.01 -2.33 16.35
C ARG A 399 -25.25 -0.82 16.08
N GLU A 400 -24.46 -0.19 15.21
CA GLU A 400 -24.64 1.20 14.77
C GLU A 400 -25.57 1.42 13.56
N ARG A 401 -26.12 0.38 12.90
CA ARG A 401 -27.00 0.57 11.73
C ARG A 401 -28.47 0.19 11.89
N VAL A 402 -28.90 -0.24 13.07
CA VAL A 402 -30.30 -0.67 13.29
C VAL A 402 -31.18 0.38 13.96
N ASP A 403 -30.65 1.51 14.44
CA ASP A 403 -31.44 2.46 15.23
C ASP A 403 -31.55 3.87 14.64
N ILE A 404 -31.40 4.06 13.31
CA ILE A 404 -31.72 5.37 12.71
C ILE A 404 -33.22 5.66 12.79
N GLN A 405 -34.08 4.67 12.59
CA GLN A 405 -35.54 4.84 12.70
C GLN A 405 -35.99 5.01 14.15
N ARG A 406 -35.49 4.19 15.09
CA ARG A 406 -35.83 4.35 16.52
C ARG A 406 -35.22 5.59 17.18
N SER A 407 -34.07 6.07 16.71
CA SER A 407 -33.52 7.34 17.18
C SER A 407 -34.32 8.52 16.66
N VAL A 408 -34.88 8.45 15.44
CA VAL A 408 -35.76 9.48 14.89
C VAL A 408 -37.13 9.49 15.57
N GLU A 409 -37.68 8.33 15.92
CA GLU A 409 -38.93 8.22 16.70
C GLU A 409 -38.76 8.77 18.12
N ARG A 410 -37.67 8.40 18.80
CA ARG A 410 -37.37 8.89 20.16
C ARG A 410 -37.03 10.39 20.17
N VAL A 411 -36.45 10.92 19.09
CA VAL A 411 -36.23 12.37 18.91
C VAL A 411 -37.53 13.09 18.56
N SER A 412 -38.44 12.48 17.79
CA SER A 412 -39.75 13.08 17.48
C SER A 412 -40.69 13.11 18.70
N GLU A 413 -40.63 12.09 19.56
CA GLU A 413 -41.33 12.08 20.86
C GLU A 413 -40.76 13.16 21.81
N LEU A 414 -39.44 13.38 21.81
CA LEU A 414 -38.81 14.43 22.61
C LEU A 414 -39.04 15.84 22.05
N MET A 415 -39.23 15.99 20.73
CA MET A 415 -39.47 17.29 20.08
C MET A 415 -40.88 17.85 20.30
N THR A 416 -41.82 17.05 20.82
CA THR A 416 -43.18 17.54 21.14
C THR A 416 -43.29 18.04 22.59
N GLY A 417 -42.22 17.94 23.38
CA GLY A 417 -42.28 18.17 24.83
C GLY A 417 -41.68 19.46 25.38
N LEU A 418 -40.57 19.99 24.84
CA LEU A 418 -39.82 21.07 25.54
C LEU A 418 -39.00 21.95 24.58
N LEU A 419 -39.63 22.90 23.90
CA LEU A 419 -38.94 24.05 23.27
C LEU A 419 -38.60 25.10 24.33
N ASP A 420 -37.67 24.75 25.21
CA ASP A 420 -36.90 25.76 25.94
C ASP A 420 -35.47 25.66 25.40
N LEU A 421 -35.10 26.57 24.49
CA LEU A 421 -33.77 26.64 23.87
C LEU A 421 -32.66 26.54 24.92
N ARG A 422 -32.93 27.06 26.13
CA ARG A 422 -32.04 26.97 27.30
C ARG A 422 -31.77 25.53 27.74
N ARG A 423 -32.79 24.67 27.79
CA ARG A 423 -32.62 23.24 28.12
C ARG A 423 -31.82 22.51 27.06
N ILE A 424 -32.02 22.84 25.79
CA ILE A 424 -31.28 22.22 24.67
C ILE A 424 -29.80 22.60 24.74
N VAL A 425 -29.51 23.90 24.96
CA VAL A 425 -28.13 24.39 25.13
C VAL A 425 -27.47 23.72 26.33
N ALA A 426 -28.15 23.65 27.48
CA ALA A 426 -27.62 22.99 28.68
C ALA A 426 -27.31 21.50 28.46
N LEU A 427 -28.19 20.78 27.76
CA LEU A 427 -27.99 19.36 27.45
C LEU A 427 -26.81 19.15 26.49
N LEU A 428 -26.70 19.98 25.46
CA LEU A 428 -25.61 19.92 24.48
C LEU A 428 -24.27 20.20 25.14
N THR A 429 -24.19 21.27 25.92
CA THR A 429 -22.98 21.65 26.66
C THR A 429 -22.52 20.54 27.60
N ARG A 430 -23.45 19.98 28.39
CA ARG A 430 -23.18 18.86 29.30
C ARG A 430 -22.70 17.61 28.57
N THR A 431 -23.36 17.24 27.46
CA THR A 431 -22.98 16.06 26.66
C THR A 431 -21.59 16.21 26.05
N VAL A 432 -21.26 17.41 25.57
CA VAL A 432 -19.93 17.74 25.02
C VAL A 432 -18.88 17.64 26.11
N GLU A 433 -19.16 18.15 27.31
CA GLU A 433 -18.25 18.05 28.45
C GLU A 433 -18.01 16.59 28.88
N GLU A 434 -19.09 15.82 29.06
CA GLU A 434 -19.05 14.41 29.51
C GLU A 434 -18.34 13.47 28.52
N HIS A 435 -18.38 13.75 27.22
CA HIS A 435 -17.83 12.84 26.20
C HIS A 435 -16.53 13.30 25.56
N LEU A 436 -16.33 14.62 25.42
CA LEU A 436 -15.18 15.17 24.71
C LEU A 436 -14.15 15.81 25.65
N HIS A 437 -14.52 16.16 26.88
CA HIS A 437 -13.67 16.85 27.87
C HIS A 437 -12.80 17.98 27.27
N PRO A 438 -13.38 18.95 26.55
CA PRO A 438 -12.61 20.03 25.95
C PRO A 438 -12.12 21.02 27.02
N ALA A 439 -10.95 21.63 26.80
CA ALA A 439 -10.38 22.66 27.68
C ALA A 439 -11.23 23.94 27.72
N ARG A 440 -12.00 24.20 26.66
CA ARG A 440 -12.97 25.29 26.52
C ARG A 440 -14.08 24.85 25.56
N HIS A 441 -15.32 25.24 25.84
CA HIS A 441 -16.44 25.08 24.92
C HIS A 441 -17.24 26.38 24.90
N LEU A 442 -17.57 26.88 23.72
CA LEU A 442 -18.37 28.10 23.54
C LEU A 442 -19.41 27.81 22.45
N LEU A 443 -20.68 28.01 22.73
CA LEU A 443 -21.73 27.90 21.74
C LEU A 443 -22.11 29.31 21.28
N PHE A 444 -21.93 29.62 20.01
CA PHE A 444 -22.35 30.89 19.43
C PHE A 444 -23.69 30.70 18.73
N LEU A 445 -24.67 31.55 19.05
CA LEU A 445 -25.98 31.59 18.40
C LEU A 445 -26.17 32.94 17.70
N GLU A 446 -26.82 32.92 16.55
CA GLU A 446 -27.19 34.13 15.81
C GLU A 446 -28.22 34.95 16.60
N ASP A 447 -27.91 36.22 16.85
CA ASP A 447 -28.84 37.19 17.46
C ASP A 447 -29.27 38.20 16.39
N GLU A 448 -30.52 38.09 15.94
CA GLU A 448 -31.11 38.96 14.93
C GLU A 448 -31.15 40.43 15.38
N GLY A 449 -31.19 40.72 16.68
CA GLY A 449 -31.24 42.08 17.22
C GLY A 449 -29.90 42.81 17.18
N ARG A 450 -28.78 42.08 17.23
CA ARG A 450 -27.42 42.65 17.29
C ARG A 450 -26.61 42.47 16.01
N ARG A 451 -27.18 41.84 14.96
CA ARG A 451 -26.49 41.50 13.70
C ARG A 451 -25.15 40.79 13.95
N GLY A 452 -25.15 39.81 14.84
CA GLY A 452 -23.94 39.11 15.24
C GLY A 452 -24.24 37.79 15.95
N TYR A 453 -23.17 37.12 16.37
CA TYR A 453 -23.21 35.87 17.10
C TYR A 453 -22.85 36.10 18.57
N VAL A 454 -23.67 35.60 19.48
CA VAL A 454 -23.50 35.76 20.93
C VAL A 454 -23.26 34.39 21.57
N VAL A 455 -22.40 34.33 22.58
CA VAL A 455 -22.17 33.11 23.36
C VAL A 455 -23.43 32.76 24.15
N ALA A 456 -23.96 31.57 23.93
CA ALA A 456 -25.08 30.99 24.66
C ALA A 456 -24.57 30.30 25.94
N GLY A 457 -24.66 30.99 27.08
CA GLY A 457 -24.30 30.46 28.40
C GLY A 457 -24.42 31.52 29.50
N ASP A 458 -25.07 31.13 30.61
CA ASP A 458 -25.40 31.84 31.86
C ASP A 458 -25.50 33.38 31.88
N GLU A 459 -26.76 33.83 32.06
CA GLU A 459 -27.29 35.20 32.15
C GLU A 459 -26.76 36.22 31.12
N PRO A 460 -27.60 37.16 30.64
CA PRO A 460 -27.14 38.26 29.82
C PRO A 460 -26.22 39.17 30.64
N SER A 461 -24.94 38.80 30.76
CA SER A 461 -23.89 39.69 31.26
C SER A 461 -23.57 40.72 30.19
N GLU A 462 -23.34 41.96 30.61
CA GLU A 462 -22.89 43.05 29.71
C GLU A 462 -21.54 42.72 29.03
N ASP A 463 -20.79 41.75 29.57
CA ASP A 463 -19.53 41.21 29.04
C ASP A 463 -19.69 40.01 28.08
N ALA A 464 -20.92 39.72 27.63
CA ALA A 464 -21.13 38.64 26.66
C ALA A 464 -20.32 38.90 25.38
N LEU A 465 -19.42 37.97 25.04
CA LEU A 465 -18.59 38.04 23.85
C LEU A 465 -19.49 38.04 22.60
N VAL A 466 -19.54 39.18 21.90
CA VAL A 466 -20.28 39.35 20.64
C VAL A 466 -19.29 39.31 19.48
N LEU A 467 -19.51 38.40 18.54
CA LEU A 467 -18.82 38.40 17.24
C LEU A 467 -19.72 39.06 16.20
N ALA A 468 -19.21 40.03 15.45
CA ALA A 468 -19.93 40.59 14.32
C ALA A 468 -20.19 39.51 13.25
N ALA A 469 -21.31 39.58 12.53
CA ALA A 469 -21.63 38.59 11.48
C ALA A 469 -20.58 38.54 10.36
N ASP A 470 -19.88 39.66 10.15
CA ASP A 470 -18.80 39.90 9.20
C ASP A 470 -17.40 39.61 9.78
N SER A 471 -17.31 39.11 11.02
CA SER A 471 -16.02 38.67 11.57
C SER A 471 -15.50 37.43 10.81
N PRO A 472 -14.18 37.25 10.73
CA PRO A 472 -13.58 36.11 10.03
C PRO A 472 -14.14 34.74 10.46
N LEU A 473 -14.34 34.49 11.77
CA LEU A 473 -14.82 33.20 12.28
C LEU A 473 -16.19 32.76 11.72
N PRO A 474 -17.29 33.52 11.88
CA PRO A 474 -18.58 33.18 11.28
C PRO A 474 -18.52 33.00 9.76
N VAL A 475 -17.77 33.86 9.05
CA VAL A 475 -17.59 33.75 7.60
C VAL A 475 -16.87 32.45 7.21
N CYS A 476 -15.85 32.07 7.97
CA CYS A 476 -15.14 30.79 7.78
C CYS A 476 -16.09 29.59 7.92
N VAL A 477 -17.00 29.64 8.89
CA VAL A 477 -17.94 28.55 9.17
C VAL A 477 -19.08 28.51 8.14
N ASP A 478 -19.65 29.66 7.74
CA ASP A 478 -20.75 29.72 6.77
C ASP A 478 -20.31 29.35 5.35
N ARG A 479 -19.06 29.67 4.96
CA ARG A 479 -18.52 29.27 3.64
C ARG A 479 -18.32 27.77 3.52
N VAL A 480 -17.85 27.12 4.58
CA VAL A 480 -17.50 25.68 4.54
C VAL A 480 -18.69 24.79 4.87
N ARG A 481 -19.62 25.24 5.74
CA ARG A 481 -20.82 24.50 6.18
C ARG A 481 -20.54 23.07 6.67
N ALA A 482 -19.34 22.83 7.17
CA ALA A 482 -18.90 21.57 7.76
C ALA A 482 -17.93 21.87 8.92
N PRO A 483 -17.60 20.90 9.79
CA PRO A 483 -16.65 21.12 10.87
C PRO A 483 -15.30 21.66 10.35
N VAL A 484 -14.85 22.78 10.91
CA VAL A 484 -13.63 23.48 10.53
C VAL A 484 -12.64 23.41 11.69
N GLY A 485 -11.59 22.61 11.53
CA GLY A 485 -10.43 22.62 12.42
C GLY A 485 -9.30 23.51 11.88
N ARG A 486 -8.27 23.77 12.69
CA ARG A 486 -7.10 24.58 12.29
C ARG A 486 -6.48 24.13 10.96
N ASP A 487 -6.32 22.82 10.77
CA ASP A 487 -5.77 22.24 9.54
C ASP A 487 -6.59 22.63 8.30
N ARG A 488 -7.92 22.70 8.43
CA ARG A 488 -8.82 23.01 7.32
C ARG A 488 -8.82 24.51 6.96
N VAL A 489 -8.66 25.39 7.95
CA VAL A 489 -8.49 26.84 7.73
C VAL A 489 -7.23 27.11 6.88
N GLU A 490 -6.17 26.34 7.09
CA GLU A 490 -4.92 26.44 6.33
C GLU A 490 -5.01 25.81 4.93
N GLU A 491 -5.76 24.72 4.78
CA GLU A 491 -5.79 23.92 3.55
C GLU A 491 -6.84 24.37 2.53
N ASP A 492 -7.99 24.91 2.97
CA ASP A 492 -9.12 25.21 2.10
C ASP A 492 -8.88 26.48 1.23
N PRO A 493 -8.94 26.38 -0.10
CA PRO A 493 -8.81 27.54 -1.00
C PRO A 493 -9.93 28.57 -0.82
N ALA A 494 -11.13 28.15 -0.39
CA ALA A 494 -12.27 29.04 -0.20
C ALA A 494 -12.13 30.00 1.00
N LEU A 495 -11.12 29.76 1.84
CA LEU A 495 -10.81 30.54 3.03
C LEU A 495 -9.53 31.37 2.87
N ALA A 496 -8.91 31.42 1.68
CA ALA A 496 -7.60 32.02 1.49
C ALA A 496 -7.53 33.52 1.81
N ASP A 497 -8.65 34.23 1.63
CA ASP A 497 -8.86 35.66 1.90
C ASP A 497 -9.11 35.95 3.39
N VAL A 498 -9.76 35.04 4.11
CA VAL A 498 -10.12 35.19 5.54
C VAL A 498 -9.24 34.41 6.51
N ARG A 499 -8.26 33.64 5.99
CA ARG A 499 -7.42 32.71 6.74
C ARG A 499 -6.72 33.34 7.94
N ASP A 500 -6.03 34.45 7.73
CA ASP A 500 -5.21 35.08 8.76
C ASP A 500 -6.08 35.65 9.89
N GLY A 501 -7.24 36.20 9.54
CA GLY A 501 -8.26 36.65 10.49
C GLY A 501 -8.88 35.49 11.29
N CYS A 502 -9.31 34.42 10.62
CA CYS A 502 -9.87 33.24 11.30
C CYS A 502 -8.86 32.60 12.25
N ARG A 503 -7.57 32.59 11.87
CA ARG A 503 -6.51 32.08 12.72
C ARG A 503 -6.31 32.95 13.97
N ALA A 504 -6.25 34.27 13.80
CA ALA A 504 -6.08 35.20 14.92
C ALA A 504 -7.22 35.07 15.93
N GLU A 505 -8.47 34.94 15.48
CA GLU A 505 -9.61 34.76 16.37
C GLU A 505 -9.65 33.35 17.02
N LEU A 506 -9.26 32.28 16.30
CA LEU A 506 -9.09 30.94 16.89
C LEU A 506 -8.02 30.92 18.00
N ASP A 507 -6.92 31.65 17.80
CA ASP A 507 -5.85 31.79 18.78
C ASP A 507 -6.31 32.62 19.99
N ALA A 508 -7.03 33.73 19.76
CA ALA A 508 -7.58 34.57 20.83
C ALA A 508 -8.61 33.82 21.71
N LEU A 509 -9.47 32.99 21.10
CA LEU A 509 -10.49 32.23 21.82
C LEU A 509 -9.96 30.91 22.41
N GLN A 510 -8.73 30.51 22.07
CA GLN A 510 -8.11 29.23 22.43
C GLN A 510 -8.92 28.00 21.96
N VAL A 511 -9.45 28.08 20.74
CA VAL A 511 -10.30 27.07 20.10
C VAL A 511 -9.52 26.33 19.01
N GLU A 512 -9.80 25.04 18.82
CA GLU A 512 -9.18 24.22 17.76
C GLU A 512 -10.17 23.68 16.73
N LEU A 513 -11.45 23.55 17.10
CA LEU A 513 -12.48 22.98 16.24
C LEU A 513 -13.77 23.81 16.31
N LEU A 514 -14.30 24.16 15.13
CA LEU A 514 -15.59 24.81 14.96
C LEU A 514 -16.57 23.83 14.32
N VAL A 515 -17.77 23.71 14.87
CA VAL A 515 -18.83 22.83 14.36
C VAL A 515 -20.06 23.69 14.03
N PRO A 516 -20.46 23.80 12.75
CA PRO A 516 -21.62 24.61 12.38
C PRO A 516 -22.93 23.98 12.86
N VAL A 517 -23.85 24.83 13.31
CA VAL A 517 -25.26 24.49 13.60
C VAL A 517 -26.11 25.12 12.49
N ILE A 518 -26.61 24.29 11.58
CA ILE A 518 -27.33 24.73 10.37
C ILE A 518 -28.79 24.31 10.48
N PHE A 519 -29.70 25.27 10.41
CA PHE A 519 -31.14 25.02 10.34
C PHE A 519 -31.71 25.62 9.06
N GLN A 520 -32.54 24.85 8.33
CA GLN A 520 -33.16 25.30 7.07
C GLN A 520 -32.20 25.98 6.06
N ARG A 521 -30.98 25.44 5.93
CA ARG A 521 -29.89 25.95 5.06
C ARG A 521 -29.30 27.32 5.45
N ARG A 522 -29.59 27.82 6.65
CA ARG A 522 -28.97 29.01 7.26
C ARG A 522 -28.10 28.61 8.45
N LEU A 523 -27.00 29.35 8.65
CA LEU A 523 -26.10 29.15 9.79
C LEU A 523 -26.68 29.84 11.03
N THR A 524 -27.41 29.08 11.85
CA THR A 524 -28.08 29.58 13.06
C THR A 524 -27.11 29.71 14.24
N GLY A 525 -25.93 29.09 14.16
CA GLY A 525 -24.90 29.16 15.19
C GLY A 525 -23.72 28.25 14.91
N PHE A 526 -22.74 28.23 15.80
CA PHE A 526 -21.62 27.30 15.73
C PHE A 526 -21.05 27.01 17.12
N LEU A 527 -20.60 25.77 17.30
CA LEU A 527 -19.95 25.31 18.52
C LEU A 527 -18.43 25.39 18.35
N ALA A 528 -17.77 26.12 19.24
CA ALA A 528 -16.33 26.29 19.28
C ALA A 528 -15.74 25.44 20.43
N LEU A 529 -14.85 24.51 20.08
CA LEU A 529 -14.23 23.55 20.99
C LEU A 529 -12.71 23.75 21.06
N GLY A 530 -12.21 23.90 22.28
CA GLY A 530 -10.78 23.95 22.59
C GLY A 530 -10.12 22.57 22.56
N ARG A 531 -8.81 22.55 22.84
CA ARG A 531 -8.02 21.32 22.95
C ARG A 531 -8.68 20.32 23.89
N LYS A 532 -8.65 19.04 23.53
CA LYS A 532 -9.03 17.97 24.46
C LYS A 532 -8.09 17.98 25.67
N ARG A 533 -8.65 17.95 26.89
CA ARG A 533 -7.88 17.79 28.13
C ARG A 533 -7.31 16.39 28.28
#